data_AF-A0A4U0VPL5-F1
#
_entry.id   AF-A0A4U0VPL5-F1
#
_cell.length_a   1.000
_cell.length_b   1.000
_cell.length_c   1.000
_cell.angle_alpha   90.00
_cell.angle_beta   90.00
_cell.angle_gamma   90.00
#
_symmetry.space_group_name_H-M   'P 1'
#
loop_
_entity.id
_entity.type
_entity.pdbx_description
1 polymer ?
#
loop_
_entity_poly.entity_id
_entity_poly.type
_entity_poly.pdbx_seq_one_letter_code
_entity_poly.pdbx_strand_id
1 'polypeptide(L)'
;MDSATRSAIDLANVRTSEVSAERSPSAVVSLLRRKLFEPIARELPRAVLLGHWTQRSWDVTGEAIRQDCCLPVARVTDLQDALTVLNALLPPADILLCSSYYDIEEIQDALLAYDGEINILVAPRDYINKHGTVMMTSWLKEKIAARHFVPKLETLSPSDGFLGQVRRASATSNSSSPSIPGA
;
A
#
# COMPACT_ATOMS: atom_id res chain seq x y z
N MET A 1 23.15 20.70 40.11
CA MET A 1 21.98 20.19 39.34
C MET A 1 20.84 20.07 40.31
N ASP A 2 19.91 21.01 40.25
CA ASP A 2 18.91 21.22 41.29
C ASP A 2 17.75 20.21 41.17
N SER A 3 17.09 19.92 42.28
CA SER A 3 16.01 18.92 42.38
C SER A 3 14.84 19.20 41.41
N ALA A 4 14.54 20.47 41.15
CA ALA A 4 13.51 20.88 40.19
C ALA A 4 13.85 20.52 38.73
N THR A 5 15.13 20.54 38.37
CA THR A 5 15.58 20.21 37.00
C THR A 5 15.45 18.71 36.71
N ARG A 6 15.68 17.85 37.71
CA ARG A 6 15.46 16.39 37.59
C ARG A 6 13.97 16.06 37.42
N SER A 7 13.10 16.69 38.20
CA SER A 7 11.64 16.50 38.11
C SER A 7 11.05 16.91 36.74
N ALA A 8 11.55 17.98 36.13
CA ALA A 8 11.11 18.40 34.79
C ALA A 8 11.56 17.42 33.69
N ILE A 9 12.77 16.86 33.80
CA ILE A 9 13.29 15.85 32.87
C ILE A 9 12.49 14.55 32.98
N ASP A 10 12.18 14.11 34.20
CA ASP A 10 11.38 12.90 34.42
C ASP A 10 9.95 13.06 33.85
N LEU A 11 9.32 14.22 34.05
CA LEU A 11 8.01 14.53 33.46
C LEU A 11 8.06 14.56 31.92
N ALA A 12 9.13 15.10 31.34
CA ALA A 12 9.32 15.12 29.89
C ALA A 12 9.54 13.70 29.34
N ASN A 13 10.30 12.86 30.04
CA ASN A 13 10.53 11.46 29.66
C ASN A 13 9.25 10.63 29.73
N VAL A 14 8.45 10.81 30.78
CA VAL A 14 7.13 10.15 30.92
C VAL A 14 6.22 10.55 29.76
N ARG A 15 6.07 11.84 29.47
CA ARG A 15 5.27 12.31 28.33
C ARG A 15 5.76 11.76 26.99
N THR A 16 7.08 11.70 26.80
CA THR A 16 7.67 11.15 25.57
C THR A 16 7.39 9.65 25.44
N SER A 17 7.40 8.93 26.56
CA SER A 17 7.08 7.49 26.61
C SER A 17 5.59 7.21 26.35
N GLU A 18 4.70 8.05 26.86
CA GLU A 18 3.25 7.96 26.61
C GLU A 18 2.93 8.23 25.14
N VAL A 19 3.48 9.30 24.57
CA VAL A 19 3.31 9.62 23.13
C VAL A 19 3.88 8.52 22.23
N SER A 20 4.98 7.90 22.65
CA SER A 20 5.56 6.76 21.91
C SER A 20 4.69 5.50 22.02
N ALA A 21 4.11 5.25 23.19
CA ALA A 21 3.20 4.12 23.42
C ALA A 21 1.92 4.25 22.59
N GLU A 22 1.36 5.46 22.45
CA GLU A 22 0.20 5.77 21.60
C GLU A 22 0.44 5.58 20.10
N ARG A 23 1.70 5.52 19.69
CA ARG A 23 2.15 5.33 18.31
C ARG A 23 2.68 3.92 18.03
N SER A 24 2.74 3.08 19.06
CA SER A 24 3.17 1.69 18.89
C SER A 24 2.24 0.91 17.94
N PRO A 25 2.74 -0.13 17.26
CA PRO A 25 1.92 -0.99 16.41
C PRO A 25 0.66 -1.54 17.11
N SER A 26 0.78 -1.91 18.39
CA SER A 26 -0.34 -2.43 19.19
C SER A 26 -1.39 -1.36 19.48
N ALA A 27 -0.96 -0.12 19.73
CA ALA A 27 -1.87 1.02 19.90
C ALA A 27 -2.62 1.33 18.60
N VAL A 28 -1.93 1.33 17.45
CA VAL A 28 -2.57 1.54 16.13
C VAL A 28 -3.58 0.43 15.81
N VAL A 29 -3.26 -0.83 16.10
CA VAL A 29 -4.22 -1.94 15.94
C VAL A 29 -5.42 -1.79 16.87
N SER A 30 -5.20 -1.35 18.11
CA SER A 30 -6.29 -1.12 19.06
C SER A 30 -7.18 0.04 18.62
N LEU A 31 -6.58 1.11 18.09
CA LEU A 31 -7.27 2.24 17.48
C LEU A 31 -8.14 1.78 16.30
N LEU A 32 -7.57 1.01 15.37
CA LEU A 32 -8.30 0.44 14.24
C LEU A 32 -9.51 -0.38 14.70
N ARG A 33 -9.33 -1.26 15.68
CA ARG A 33 -10.43 -2.08 16.24
C ARG A 33 -11.55 -1.22 16.80
N ARG A 34 -11.24 -0.14 17.51
CA ARG A 34 -12.25 0.79 18.01
C ARG A 34 -12.96 1.49 16.86
N LYS A 35 -12.19 1.96 15.87
CA LYS A 35 -12.70 2.64 14.69
C LYS A 35 -13.72 1.81 13.92
N LEU A 36 -13.50 0.49 13.79
CA LEU A 36 -14.41 -0.42 13.09
C LEU A 36 -15.85 -0.44 13.63
N PHE A 37 -16.07 -0.05 14.89
CA PHE A 37 -17.41 0.03 15.50
C PHE A 37 -18.04 1.41 15.36
N GLU A 38 -17.32 2.41 14.84
CA GLU A 38 -17.86 3.73 14.58
C GLU A 38 -18.69 3.73 13.29
N PRO A 39 -19.82 4.46 13.23
CA PRO A 39 -20.64 4.55 12.02
C PRO A 39 -19.86 5.01 10.79
N ILE A 40 -18.94 5.96 10.96
CA ILE A 40 -18.12 6.55 9.90
C ILE A 40 -17.22 5.51 9.21
N ALA A 41 -16.82 4.44 9.90
CA ALA A 41 -15.93 3.43 9.32
C ALA A 41 -16.53 2.69 8.12
N ARG A 42 -17.87 2.67 7.98
CA ARG A 42 -18.55 2.10 6.82
C ARG A 42 -18.45 2.96 5.56
N GLU A 43 -18.15 4.24 5.73
CA GLU A 43 -18.03 5.23 4.64
C GLU A 43 -16.58 5.42 4.21
N LEU A 44 -15.62 4.94 5.01
CA LEU A 44 -14.19 5.05 4.71
C LEU A 44 -13.75 4.00 3.69
N PRO A 45 -12.89 4.38 2.74
CA PRO A 45 -12.34 3.43 1.78
C PRO A 45 -11.47 2.39 2.49
N ARG A 46 -11.68 1.12 2.16
CA ARG A 46 -10.93 -0.02 2.68
C ARG A 46 -9.60 -0.13 1.95
N ALA A 47 -8.50 -0.06 2.69
CA ALA A 47 -7.16 -0.05 2.12
C ALA A 47 -6.38 -1.31 2.50
N VAL A 48 -5.82 -2.00 1.51
CA VAL A 48 -4.71 -2.94 1.73
C VAL A 48 -3.42 -2.16 1.59
N LEU A 49 -2.56 -2.26 2.60
CA LEU A 49 -1.31 -1.55 2.60
C LEU A 49 -0.16 -2.51 2.23
N LEU A 50 0.63 -2.15 1.22
CA LEU A 50 1.78 -2.92 0.74
C LEU A 50 3.08 -2.16 1.02
N GLY A 51 3.97 -2.73 1.83
CA GLY A 51 5.27 -2.14 2.08
C GLY A 51 5.97 -2.64 3.33
N HIS A 52 7.09 -2.00 3.66
CA HIS A 52 7.84 -2.28 4.87
C HIS A 52 7.27 -1.53 6.07
N TRP A 53 7.03 -2.27 7.16
CA TRP A 53 6.34 -1.81 8.36
C TRP A 53 7.28 -1.16 9.39
N THR A 54 7.90 -0.05 8.99
CA THR A 54 8.70 0.78 9.89
C THR A 54 7.82 1.55 10.88
N GLN A 55 8.40 2.06 11.97
CA GLN A 55 7.67 2.90 12.93
C GLN A 55 7.00 4.12 12.24
N ARG A 56 7.63 4.71 11.22
CA ARG A 56 7.03 5.83 10.47
C ARG A 56 5.80 5.40 9.67
N SER A 57 5.81 4.19 9.09
CA SER A 57 4.66 3.61 8.40
C SER A 57 3.49 3.41 9.37
N TRP A 58 3.79 2.96 10.60
CA TRP A 58 2.80 2.83 11.67
C TRP A 58 2.23 4.17 12.13
N ASP A 59 3.07 5.18 12.29
CA ASP A 59 2.64 6.53 12.64
C ASP A 59 1.68 7.09 11.59
N VAL A 60 1.99 6.93 10.29
CA VAL A 60 1.11 7.37 9.19
C VAL A 60 -0.20 6.58 9.20
N THR A 61 -0.15 5.27 9.46
CA THR A 61 -1.34 4.43 9.55
C THR A 61 -2.25 4.88 10.69
N GLY A 62 -1.68 5.12 11.87
CA GLY A 62 -2.42 5.61 13.03
C GLY A 62 -3.06 6.96 12.76
N GLU A 63 -2.33 7.88 12.12
CA GLU A 63 -2.84 9.20 11.79
C GLU A 63 -3.91 9.16 10.70
N ALA A 64 -3.78 8.30 9.69
CA ALA A 64 -4.80 8.09 8.67
C ALA A 64 -6.13 7.59 9.28
N ILE A 65 -6.07 6.73 10.30
CA ILE A 65 -7.25 6.26 11.04
C ILE A 65 -7.86 7.39 11.88
N ARG A 66 -7.04 8.18 12.58
CA ARG A 66 -7.52 9.31 13.40
C ARG A 66 -8.18 10.40 12.56
N GLN A 67 -7.68 10.61 11.33
CA GLN A 67 -8.15 11.67 10.44
C GLN A 67 -9.26 11.23 9.48
N ASP A 68 -9.82 10.03 9.66
CA ASP A 68 -10.90 9.49 8.82
C ASP A 68 -10.52 9.46 7.33
N CYS A 69 -9.27 9.08 7.04
CA CYS A 69 -8.73 9.09 5.69
C CYS A 69 -9.08 7.79 4.94
N CYS A 70 -8.78 6.66 5.57
CA CYS A 70 -9.08 5.33 5.04
C CYS A 70 -9.12 4.33 6.20
N LEU A 71 -9.65 3.14 5.93
CA LEU A 71 -9.70 2.02 6.85
C LEU A 71 -8.69 0.94 6.41
N PRO A 72 -7.50 0.86 7.04
CA PRO A 72 -6.54 -0.21 6.76
C PRO A 72 -7.13 -1.57 7.15
N VAL A 73 -7.36 -2.45 6.19
CA VAL A 73 -7.93 -3.79 6.44
C VAL A 73 -6.86 -4.87 6.51
N ALA A 74 -5.73 -4.66 5.84
CA ALA A 74 -4.59 -5.56 5.87
C ALA A 74 -3.28 -4.81 5.63
N ARG A 75 -2.20 -5.47 6.04
CA ARG A 75 -0.82 -5.00 5.92
C ARG A 75 0.03 -6.16 5.44
N VAL A 76 0.68 -6.00 4.29
CA VAL A 76 1.47 -7.03 3.64
C VAL A 76 2.83 -6.47 3.27
N THR A 77 3.82 -7.35 3.17
CA THR A 77 5.22 -6.98 2.89
C THR A 77 5.67 -7.32 1.48
N ASP A 78 4.86 -8.06 0.72
CA ASP A 78 5.16 -8.47 -0.64
C ASP A 78 3.89 -8.51 -1.49
N LEU A 79 4.10 -8.50 -2.81
CA LEU A 79 3.03 -8.45 -3.80
C LEU A 79 2.20 -9.73 -3.83
N GLN A 80 2.80 -10.89 -3.59
CA GLN A 80 2.09 -12.18 -3.65
C GLN A 80 1.10 -12.33 -2.49
N ASP A 81 1.51 -11.93 -1.29
CA ASP A 81 0.66 -11.83 -0.12
C ASP A 81 -0.42 -10.78 -0.32
N ALA A 82 -0.10 -9.65 -0.96
CA ALA A 82 -1.09 -8.64 -1.33
C ALA A 82 -2.21 -9.24 -2.19
N LEU A 83 -1.87 -9.96 -3.26
CA LEU A 83 -2.85 -10.61 -4.13
C LEU A 83 -3.68 -11.66 -3.38
N THR A 84 -3.04 -12.46 -2.53
CA THR A 84 -3.71 -13.47 -1.71
C THR A 84 -4.75 -12.82 -0.80
N VAL A 85 -4.36 -11.73 -0.12
CA VAL A 85 -5.25 -10.98 0.76
C VAL A 85 -6.38 -10.30 -0.02
N LEU A 86 -6.07 -9.67 -1.14
CA LEU A 86 -7.07 -8.99 -1.98
C LEU A 86 -8.15 -9.95 -2.49
N ASN A 87 -7.77 -11.18 -2.85
CA ASN A 87 -8.71 -12.22 -3.27
C ASN A 87 -9.51 -12.82 -2.09
N ALA A 88 -8.94 -12.85 -0.89
CA ALA A 88 -9.58 -13.43 0.29
C ALA A 88 -10.50 -12.45 1.05
N LEU A 89 -10.33 -11.14 0.85
CA LEU A 89 -11.06 -10.12 1.58
C LEU A 89 -12.54 -10.06 1.18
N LEU A 90 -13.40 -10.20 2.17
CA LEU A 90 -14.85 -10.00 2.07
C LEU A 90 -15.29 -9.00 3.16
N PRO A 91 -15.82 -7.82 2.82
CA PRO A 91 -15.90 -7.18 1.49
C PRO A 91 -14.54 -6.96 0.79
N PRO A 92 -14.49 -6.73 -0.53
CA PRO A 92 -13.25 -6.41 -1.23
C PRO A 92 -12.63 -5.09 -0.72
N ALA A 93 -11.35 -4.87 -1.05
CA ALA A 93 -10.67 -3.62 -0.76
C ALA A 93 -10.91 -2.61 -1.88
N ASP A 94 -11.03 -1.33 -1.53
CA ASP A 94 -11.24 -0.25 -2.49
C ASP A 94 -9.92 0.26 -3.07
N ILE A 95 -8.85 0.21 -2.25
CA ILE A 95 -7.55 0.79 -2.57
C ILE A 95 -6.41 -0.16 -2.16
N LEU A 96 -5.43 -0.31 -3.05
CA LEU A 96 -4.09 -0.83 -2.75
C LEU A 96 -3.13 0.36 -2.56
N LEU A 97 -2.73 0.58 -1.31
CA LEU A 97 -1.77 1.63 -0.93
C LEU A 97 -0.36 1.07 -0.92
N CYS A 98 0.43 1.42 -1.94
CA CYS A 98 1.78 0.91 -2.13
C CYS A 98 2.83 1.87 -1.60
N SER A 99 3.81 1.34 -0.89
CA SER A 99 5.04 2.05 -0.57
C SER A 99 5.83 2.38 -1.84
N SER A 100 6.63 3.44 -1.80
CA SER A 100 7.55 3.84 -2.87
C SER A 100 8.69 2.85 -3.16
N TYR A 101 8.66 1.66 -2.57
CA TYR A 101 9.62 0.58 -2.83
C TYR A 101 9.22 -0.24 -4.05
N TYR A 102 7.95 -0.17 -4.44
CA TYR A 102 7.41 -0.90 -5.58
C TYR A 102 7.23 0.05 -6.73
N ASP A 103 7.70 -0.38 -7.90
CA ASP A 103 7.43 0.31 -9.14
C ASP A 103 6.01 0.00 -9.60
N ILE A 104 5.36 0.98 -10.23
CA ILE A 104 3.98 0.84 -10.69
C ILE A 104 3.84 -0.30 -11.71
N GLU A 105 4.87 -0.52 -12.53
CA GLU A 105 4.90 -1.61 -13.53
C GLU A 105 4.84 -2.98 -12.86
N GLU A 106 5.65 -3.21 -11.81
CA GLU A 106 5.63 -4.47 -11.06
C GLU A 106 4.27 -4.71 -10.36
N ILE A 107 3.67 -3.64 -9.83
CA ILE A 107 2.35 -3.71 -9.20
C ILE A 107 1.29 -4.08 -10.24
N GLN A 108 1.31 -3.45 -11.42
CA GLN A 108 0.36 -3.70 -12.49
C GLN A 108 0.50 -5.13 -13.04
N ASP A 109 1.73 -5.58 -13.28
CA ASP A 109 2.02 -6.95 -13.73
C ASP A 109 1.48 -8.00 -12.76
N ALA A 110 1.67 -7.78 -11.45
CA ALA A 110 1.13 -8.66 -10.42
C ALA A 110 -0.41 -8.63 -10.39
N LEU A 111 -1.02 -7.44 -10.53
CA LEU A 111 -2.47 -7.25 -10.51
C LEU A 111 -3.20 -7.82 -11.74
N LEU A 112 -2.49 -8.20 -12.81
CA LEU A 112 -3.11 -8.95 -13.92
C LEU A 112 -3.71 -10.28 -13.47
N ALA A 113 -3.17 -10.88 -12.40
CA ALA A 113 -3.67 -12.14 -11.82
C ALA A 113 -4.82 -11.93 -10.83
N TYR A 114 -5.17 -10.68 -10.51
CA TYR A 114 -6.31 -10.35 -9.67
C TYR A 114 -7.52 -10.11 -10.57
N ASP A 115 -8.67 -10.74 -10.34
CA ASP A 115 -9.86 -10.53 -11.21
C ASP A 115 -10.70 -9.31 -10.81
N GLY A 116 -10.46 -8.73 -9.63
CA GLY A 116 -11.23 -7.59 -9.12
C GLY A 116 -10.81 -6.24 -9.69
N GLU A 117 -11.67 -5.26 -9.48
CA GLU A 117 -11.35 -3.84 -9.63
C GLU A 117 -10.64 -3.34 -8.38
N ILE A 118 -9.57 -2.57 -8.56
CA ILE A 118 -8.87 -1.93 -7.44
C ILE A 118 -8.21 -0.63 -7.88
N ASN A 119 -8.26 0.37 -6.99
CA ASN A 119 -7.54 1.61 -7.17
C ASN A 119 -6.13 1.48 -6.59
N ILE A 120 -5.12 1.93 -7.32
CA ILE A 120 -3.73 1.87 -6.87
C ILE A 120 -3.28 3.28 -6.50
N LEU A 121 -2.65 3.43 -5.33
CA LEU A 121 -1.98 4.66 -4.95
C LEU A 121 -0.57 4.34 -4.47
N VAL A 122 0.42 4.88 -5.18
CA VAL A 122 1.83 4.70 -4.85
C VAL A 122 2.33 5.94 -4.09
N ALA A 123 2.91 5.71 -2.91
CA ALA A 123 3.53 6.77 -2.13
C ALA A 123 4.73 7.38 -2.88
N PRO A 124 4.96 8.70 -2.81
CA PRO A 124 6.10 9.31 -3.49
C PRO A 124 7.41 8.92 -2.79
N ARG A 125 8.45 8.69 -3.58
CA ARG A 125 9.76 8.28 -3.08
C ARG A 125 10.35 9.29 -2.10
N ASP A 126 10.82 8.78 -0.96
CA ASP A 126 11.41 9.54 0.15
C ASP A 126 10.51 10.63 0.76
N TYR A 127 9.22 10.67 0.42
CA TYR A 127 8.33 11.76 0.86
C TYR A 127 8.20 11.79 2.39
N ILE A 128 7.99 10.62 3.00
CA ILE A 128 7.91 10.49 4.46
C ILE A 128 9.23 10.85 5.16
N ASN A 129 10.37 10.62 4.50
CA ASN A 129 11.68 10.92 5.04
C ASN A 129 11.99 12.43 4.97
N LYS A 130 11.48 13.12 3.94
CA LYS A 130 11.67 14.56 3.72
C LYS A 130 10.67 15.43 4.49
N HIS A 131 9.40 15.02 4.52
CA HIS A 131 8.30 15.86 5.02
C HIS A 131 7.66 15.34 6.32
N GLY A 132 7.99 14.12 6.74
CA GLY A 132 7.48 13.51 7.95
C GLY A 132 6.03 13.01 7.85
N THR A 133 5.56 12.43 8.96
CA THR A 133 4.26 11.73 9.08
C THR A 133 3.06 12.64 8.78
N VAL A 134 3.06 13.87 9.29
CA VAL A 134 1.89 14.78 9.20
C VAL A 134 1.62 15.17 7.75
N MET A 135 2.67 15.53 7.02
CA MET A 135 2.57 15.89 5.60
C MET A 135 2.23 14.68 4.74
N MET A 136 2.82 13.50 5.03
CA MET A 136 2.46 12.25 4.34
C MET A 136 0.98 11.90 4.52
N THR A 137 0.44 12.08 5.72
CA THR A 137 -0.98 11.80 5.99
C THR A 137 -1.89 12.82 5.31
N SER A 138 -1.49 14.09 5.30
CA SER A 138 -2.22 15.16 4.59
C SER A 138 -2.26 14.89 3.09
N TRP A 139 -1.12 14.50 2.50
CA TRP A 139 -1.02 14.08 1.10
C TRP A 139 -1.93 12.88 0.81
N LEU A 140 -1.91 11.85 1.68
CA LEU A 140 -2.76 10.67 1.52
C LEU A 140 -4.25 11.07 1.50
N LYS A 141 -4.66 11.92 2.45
CA LYS A 141 -6.04 12.42 2.56
C LYS A 141 -6.46 13.18 1.32
N GLU A 142 -5.60 14.06 0.80
CA GLU A 142 -5.85 14.80 -0.43
C GLU A 142 -6.03 13.88 -1.63
N LYS A 143 -5.14 12.88 -1.81
CA LYS A 143 -5.21 11.95 -2.96
C LYS A 143 -6.44 11.07 -2.94
N ILE A 144 -6.82 10.57 -1.76
CA ILE A 144 -8.03 9.77 -1.59
C ILE A 144 -9.28 10.63 -1.84
N ALA A 145 -9.35 11.84 -1.28
CA ALA A 145 -10.48 12.74 -1.48
C ALA A 145 -10.63 13.17 -2.95
N ALA A 146 -9.51 13.42 -3.64
CA ALA A 146 -9.49 13.77 -5.06
C ALA A 146 -9.69 12.58 -6.00
N ARG A 147 -9.79 11.34 -5.47
CA ARG A 147 -9.81 10.08 -6.24
C ARG A 147 -8.68 9.99 -7.26
N HIS A 148 -7.51 10.52 -6.90
CA HIS A 148 -6.33 10.53 -7.76
C HIS A 148 -5.62 9.18 -7.65
N PHE A 149 -6.15 8.19 -8.34
CA PHE A 149 -5.67 6.81 -8.34
C PHE A 149 -5.17 6.41 -9.72
N VAL A 150 -4.26 5.44 -9.74
CA VAL A 150 -3.90 4.72 -10.95
C VAL A 150 -4.87 3.54 -11.07
N PRO A 151 -5.68 3.45 -12.15
CA PRO A 151 -6.54 2.30 -12.35
C PRO A 151 -5.70 1.07 -12.67
N LYS A 152 -6.20 -0.11 -12.28
CA LYS A 152 -5.62 -1.38 -12.70
C LYS A 152 -5.73 -1.53 -14.24
N LEU A 153 -4.67 -2.01 -14.87
CA LEU A 153 -4.67 -2.36 -16.28
C LEU A 153 -5.32 -3.73 -16.50
N GLU A 154 -6.20 -3.83 -17.51
CA GLU A 154 -6.85 -5.12 -17.88
C GLU A 154 -5.94 -5.97 -18.77
N THR A 155 -5.07 -5.34 -19.56
CA THR A 155 -4.08 -6.01 -20.41
C THR A 155 -2.81 -5.16 -20.48
N LEU A 156 -1.65 -5.79 -20.56
CA LEU A 156 -0.41 -5.12 -20.94
C LEU A 156 -0.52 -4.79 -22.43
N SER A 157 -0.63 -3.50 -22.77
CA SER A 157 -0.56 -3.07 -24.17
C SER A 157 0.76 -3.58 -24.78
N PRO A 158 0.75 -4.33 -25.89
CA PRO A 158 1.96 -4.89 -26.51
C PRO A 158 2.96 -3.86 -27.05
N SER A 159 2.70 -2.55 -26.88
CA SER A 159 3.38 -1.48 -27.59
C SER A 159 4.50 -0.77 -26.82
N ASP A 160 4.67 -0.98 -25.51
CA ASP A 160 5.72 -0.30 -24.75
C ASP A 160 6.62 -1.28 -23.99
N GLY A 161 7.84 -1.47 -24.51
CA GLY A 161 9.01 -1.83 -23.68
C GLY A 161 9.37 -3.31 -23.56
N PHE A 162 10.28 -3.75 -24.44
CA PHE A 162 11.25 -4.86 -24.26
C PHE A 162 10.76 -6.32 -24.11
N LEU A 163 9.70 -6.63 -23.35
CA LEU A 163 9.26 -8.02 -23.14
C LEU A 163 8.50 -8.62 -24.35
N GLY A 164 7.96 -7.78 -25.23
CA GLY A 164 7.31 -8.22 -26.47
C GLY A 164 8.27 -8.83 -27.50
N GLN A 165 9.58 -8.56 -27.42
CA GLN A 165 10.56 -9.13 -28.35
C GLN A 165 10.98 -10.55 -27.95
N VAL A 166 11.04 -10.86 -26.64
CA VAL A 166 11.50 -12.16 -26.16
C VAL A 166 10.52 -13.27 -26.53
N ARG A 167 9.20 -13.02 -26.44
CA ARG A 167 8.18 -14.00 -26.90
C ARG A 167 8.11 -14.16 -28.42
N ARG A 168 8.46 -13.13 -29.20
CA ARG A 168 8.51 -13.26 -30.67
C ARG A 168 9.67 -14.14 -31.13
N ALA A 169 10.81 -14.08 -30.45
CA ALA A 169 11.96 -14.93 -30.75
C ALA A 169 11.72 -16.42 -30.41
N SER A 170 10.82 -16.72 -29.47
CA SER A 170 10.45 -18.11 -29.12
C SER A 170 9.29 -18.68 -29.95
N ALA A 171 8.53 -17.83 -30.66
CA ALA A 171 7.40 -18.25 -31.48
C ALA A 171 7.74 -18.46 -32.97
N THR A 172 8.94 -18.06 -33.41
CA THR A 172 9.39 -18.23 -34.82
C THR A 172 10.23 -19.48 -35.07
N SER A 173 10.40 -20.38 -34.10
CA SER A 173 11.24 -21.58 -34.25
C SER A 173 10.49 -22.91 -34.30
N ASN A 174 9.18 -22.92 -34.57
CA ASN A 174 8.43 -24.17 -34.79
C ASN A 174 7.36 -24.02 -35.90
N SER A 175 7.79 -23.91 -37.15
CA SER A 175 6.94 -24.26 -38.29
C SER A 175 7.80 -24.70 -39.49
N SER A 176 8.34 -25.92 -39.39
CA SER A 176 8.88 -26.64 -40.54
C SER A 176 8.19 -28.01 -40.60
N SER A 177 6.96 -28.03 -41.15
CA SER A 177 6.34 -29.28 -41.56
C SER A 177 6.93 -29.69 -42.91
N PRO A 178 7.52 -30.89 -43.08
CA PRO A 178 7.98 -31.35 -44.37
C PRO A 178 6.79 -31.86 -45.20
N SER A 179 6.57 -31.24 -46.36
CA SER A 179 5.62 -31.67 -47.38
C SER A 179 6.13 -32.95 -48.07
N ILE A 180 5.32 -34.02 -48.06
CA ILE A 180 5.55 -35.23 -48.86
C ILE A 180 4.93 -35.00 -50.25
N PRO A 181 5.66 -35.16 -51.37
CA PRO A 181 5.06 -35.12 -52.69
C PRO A 181 4.47 -36.49 -53.05
N GLY A 182 3.22 -36.51 -53.49
CA GLY A 182 2.56 -37.70 -54.02
C GLY A 182 2.90 -37.97 -55.48
N ALA A 183 3.06 -39.25 -55.81
CA ALA A 183 2.79 -39.87 -57.11
C ALA A 183 2.48 -41.34 -56.88
#